data_AF-A0A3L7UFI4-F1
#
_entry.id   AF-A0A3L7UFI4-F1
#
_cell.length_a   1.000
_cell.length_b   1.000
_cell.length_c   1.000
_cell.angle_alpha   90.00
_cell.angle_beta   90.00
_cell.angle_gamma   90.00
#
_symmetry.space_group_name_H-M   'P 1'
#
loop_
_entity.id
_entity.type
_entity.pdbx_description
1 polymer ?
#
loop_
_entity_poly.entity_id
_entity_poly.type
_entity_poly.pdbx_seq_one_letter_code
_entity_poly.pdbx_strand_id
1 'polypeptide(L)'
;MLTIINALLPNNTLSYLAFRIACLDTLERIVLARQFNPEAAEGFGYLTEVPFLRAVPPQVQLDLLSETWQKHLHRERFEGDLVDESVLFAVCETAARVAEQESPQFKTWGTSGPRRISLTSKGALPTKLRQVHLALPNEGDFLLISQFEDLPPLESLSLKAQFGLEPSKCEAMFEVLGRWHVSPGFAGRLTGLLTDREIAQAVAVVKSTVSVGLPSHPQA
;
A
#
# COMPACT_ATOMS: atom_id res chain seq x y z
N MET A 1 -23.28 -4.72 6.31
CA MET A 1 -22.88 -4.36 7.69
C MET A 1 -21.36 -4.45 7.70
N LEU A 2 -20.66 -3.33 7.91
CA LEU A 2 -19.19 -3.32 7.96
C LEU A 2 -18.71 -4.40 8.92
N THR A 3 -18.09 -5.44 8.36
CA THR A 3 -17.44 -6.46 9.17
C THR A 3 -15.97 -6.10 9.20
N ILE A 4 -15.63 -5.12 10.03
CA ILE A 4 -14.22 -4.84 10.33
C ILE A 4 -13.64 -6.06 11.02
N ILE A 5 -12.44 -6.41 10.56
CA ILE A 5 -11.76 -7.66 10.84
C ILE A 5 -11.84 -8.06 12.32
N ASN A 6 -12.46 -9.22 12.56
CA ASN A 6 -12.24 -10.08 13.75
C ASN A 6 -11.29 -11.27 13.43
N ALA A 7 -10.58 -11.22 12.30
CA ALA A 7 -9.71 -12.29 11.77
C ALA A 7 -8.21 -11.92 11.81
N LEU A 8 -7.32 -12.91 11.77
CA LEU A 8 -5.87 -12.66 11.75
C LEU A 8 -5.42 -12.22 10.35
N LEU A 9 -4.57 -11.19 10.25
CA LEU A 9 -3.89 -10.85 9.01
C LEU A 9 -3.10 -12.07 8.50
N PRO A 10 -3.17 -12.41 7.20
CA PRO A 10 -2.55 -13.62 6.67
C PRO A 10 -1.02 -13.48 6.70
N ASN A 11 -0.33 -14.21 7.59
CA ASN A 11 1.13 -14.28 7.61
C ASN A 11 1.62 -15.55 6.89
N ASN A 12 1.53 -15.52 5.56
CA ASN A 12 1.96 -16.62 4.71
C ASN A 12 2.93 -16.13 3.62
N THR A 13 3.49 -17.08 2.86
CA THR A 13 4.46 -16.79 1.79
C THR A 13 3.90 -15.86 0.72
N LEU A 14 2.60 -15.95 0.41
CA LEU A 14 1.96 -15.11 -0.59
C LEU A 14 1.79 -13.67 -0.10
N SER A 15 1.43 -13.46 1.17
CA SER A 15 1.39 -12.12 1.75
C SER A 15 2.78 -11.48 1.75
N TYR A 16 3.81 -12.19 2.21
CA TYR A 16 5.18 -11.69 2.13
C TYR A 16 5.58 -11.33 0.69
N LEU A 17 5.27 -12.19 -0.28
CA LEU A 17 5.54 -11.91 -1.69
C LEU A 17 4.80 -10.67 -2.18
N ALA A 18 3.50 -10.53 -1.84
CA ALA A 18 2.68 -9.40 -2.25
C ALA A 18 3.25 -8.07 -1.74
N PHE A 19 3.49 -7.98 -0.42
CA PHE A 19 4.09 -6.78 0.20
C PHE A 19 5.45 -6.46 -0.42
N ARG A 20 6.28 -7.46 -0.66
CA ARG A 20 7.64 -7.25 -1.19
C ARG A 20 7.61 -6.73 -2.62
N ILE A 21 6.80 -7.35 -3.49
CA ILE A 21 6.67 -6.93 -4.88
C ILE A 21 6.09 -5.52 -4.96
N ALA A 22 5.03 -5.22 -4.22
CA ALA A 22 4.42 -3.89 -4.22
C ALA A 22 5.38 -2.80 -3.70
N CYS A 23 6.18 -3.12 -2.67
CA CYS A 23 7.20 -2.21 -2.15
C CYS A 23 8.29 -1.91 -3.20
N LEU A 24 8.85 -2.94 -3.83
CA LEU A 24 9.92 -2.79 -4.82
C LEU A 24 9.43 -2.14 -6.13
N ASP A 25 8.23 -2.49 -6.61
CA ASP A 25 7.59 -1.84 -7.77
C ASP A 25 7.35 -0.34 -7.50
N THR A 26 6.83 0.00 -6.32
CA THR A 26 6.62 1.41 -5.93
C THR A 26 7.94 2.17 -5.82
N LEU A 27 8.98 1.56 -5.22
CA LEU A 27 10.31 2.16 -5.15
C LEU A 27 10.92 2.40 -6.53
N GLU A 28 10.82 1.43 -7.44
CA GLU A 28 11.32 1.58 -8.82
C GLU A 28 10.57 2.71 -9.55
N ARG A 29 9.24 2.79 -9.40
CA ARG A 29 8.44 3.89 -9.96
C ARG A 29 8.85 5.25 -9.43
N ILE A 30 9.16 5.39 -8.13
CA ILE A 30 9.67 6.67 -7.58
C ILE A 30 10.99 7.06 -8.25
N VAL A 31 11.91 6.10 -8.43
CA VAL A 31 13.19 6.34 -9.08
C VAL A 31 13.00 6.74 -10.54
N LEU A 32 12.16 6.02 -11.28
CA LEU A 32 11.86 6.30 -12.69
C LEU A 32 11.17 7.66 -12.88
N ALA A 33 10.17 7.98 -12.06
CA ALA A 33 9.46 9.26 -12.12
C ALA A 33 10.43 10.43 -11.99
N ARG A 34 11.42 10.34 -11.10
CA ARG A 34 12.44 11.41 -10.95
C ARG A 34 13.35 11.56 -12.15
N GLN A 35 13.68 10.46 -12.82
CA GLN A 35 14.59 10.47 -13.95
C GLN A 35 13.93 11.00 -15.21
N PHE A 36 12.64 10.68 -15.41
CA PHE A 36 11.96 10.93 -16.68
C PHE A 36 10.84 11.96 -16.60
N ASN A 37 10.25 12.21 -15.42
CA ASN A 37 9.12 13.12 -15.29
C ASN A 37 9.00 13.74 -13.87
N PRO A 38 9.94 14.62 -13.47
CA PRO A 38 9.96 15.20 -12.13
C PRO A 38 8.75 16.09 -11.82
N GLU A 39 7.98 16.53 -12.82
CA GLU A 39 6.79 17.37 -12.68
C GLU A 39 5.46 16.61 -12.84
N ALA A 40 5.47 15.31 -13.15
CA ALA A 40 4.23 14.54 -13.22
C ALA A 40 3.63 14.38 -11.83
N ALA A 41 2.57 15.15 -11.58
CA ALA A 41 1.70 15.06 -10.41
C ALA A 41 0.74 13.85 -10.45
N GLU A 42 0.87 12.94 -11.42
CA GLU A 42 0.02 11.75 -11.46
C GLU A 42 0.36 10.82 -10.30
N GLY A 43 -0.68 10.39 -9.56
CA GLY A 43 -0.55 9.39 -8.51
C GLY A 43 -0.07 8.07 -9.09
N PHE A 44 1.05 7.55 -8.59
CA PHE A 44 1.58 6.24 -8.92
C PHE A 44 1.96 5.47 -7.65
N GLY A 45 2.19 4.17 -7.80
CA GLY A 45 2.46 3.26 -6.69
C GLY A 45 1.31 2.28 -6.49
N TYR A 46 1.41 1.44 -5.47
CA TYR A 46 0.45 0.35 -5.30
C TYR A 46 -0.94 0.83 -4.85
N LEU A 47 -1.07 1.95 -4.12
CA LEU A 47 -2.39 2.43 -3.64
C LEU A 47 -3.28 2.98 -4.76
N THR A 48 -2.80 3.10 -6.00
CA THR A 48 -3.65 3.47 -7.13
C THR A 48 -4.74 2.43 -7.43
N GLU A 49 -4.55 1.19 -6.96
CA GLU A 49 -5.54 0.11 -7.02
C GLU A 49 -6.76 0.42 -6.12
N VAL A 50 -6.64 1.33 -5.14
CA VAL A 50 -7.75 1.80 -4.29
C VAL A 50 -8.13 3.23 -4.69
N PRO A 51 -9.28 3.46 -5.35
CA PRO A 51 -9.63 4.76 -5.91
C PRO A 51 -9.51 5.93 -4.92
N PHE A 52 -10.04 5.75 -3.70
CA PHE A 52 -10.00 6.77 -2.64
C PHE A 52 -8.56 7.15 -2.23
N LEU A 53 -7.61 6.23 -2.32
CA LEU A 53 -6.22 6.45 -1.90
C LEU A 53 -5.27 6.76 -3.07
N ARG A 54 -5.80 6.96 -4.28
CA ARG A 54 -4.98 7.18 -5.48
C ARG A 54 -4.10 8.43 -5.38
N ALA A 55 -4.56 9.45 -4.66
CA ALA A 55 -3.84 10.71 -4.47
C ALA A 55 -2.73 10.64 -3.40
N VAL A 56 -2.60 9.53 -2.66
CA VAL A 56 -1.60 9.40 -1.60
C VAL A 56 -0.19 9.44 -2.21
N PRO A 57 0.72 10.32 -1.73
CA PRO A 57 2.07 10.40 -2.25
C PRO A 57 2.82 9.06 -2.14
N PRO A 58 3.63 8.66 -3.15
CA PRO A 58 4.22 7.31 -3.20
C PRO A 58 5.14 7.01 -2.01
N GLN A 59 5.82 8.02 -1.44
CA GLN A 59 6.60 7.85 -0.21
C GLN A 59 5.71 7.52 1.00
N VAL A 60 4.52 8.10 1.08
CA VAL A 60 3.54 7.81 2.13
C VAL A 60 2.93 6.43 1.91
N GLN A 61 2.70 6.03 0.66
CA GLN A 61 2.27 4.65 0.36
C GLN A 61 3.30 3.65 0.92
N LEU A 62 4.59 3.86 0.69
CA LEU A 62 5.63 2.99 1.26
C LEU A 62 5.60 2.96 2.80
N ASP A 63 5.30 4.10 3.43
CA ASP A 63 5.19 4.17 4.88
C ASP A 63 4.03 3.34 5.42
N LEU A 64 2.84 3.49 4.83
CA LEU A 64 1.65 2.69 5.17
C LEU A 64 1.90 1.20 4.92
N LEU A 65 2.54 0.85 3.81
CA LEU A 65 2.96 -0.52 3.53
C LEU A 65 3.83 -1.08 4.67
N SER A 66 4.79 -0.28 5.15
CA SER A 66 5.68 -0.68 6.25
C SER A 66 4.93 -0.84 7.58
N GLU A 67 3.97 0.05 7.87
CA GLU A 67 3.11 0.00 9.06
C GLU A 67 2.23 -1.27 9.04
N THR A 68 1.52 -1.51 7.94
CA THR A 68 0.68 -2.71 7.78
C THR A 68 1.51 -3.99 7.76
N TRP A 69 2.71 -3.99 7.16
CA TRP A 69 3.62 -5.13 7.20
C TRP A 69 4.07 -5.45 8.63
N GLN A 70 4.39 -4.44 9.44
CA GLN A 70 4.77 -4.66 10.83
C GLN A 70 3.64 -5.34 11.62
N LYS A 71 2.39 -4.96 11.38
CA LYS A 71 1.21 -5.61 11.99
C LYS A 71 1.13 -7.11 11.62
N HIS A 72 1.55 -7.51 10.42
CA HIS A 72 1.63 -8.93 10.02
C HIS A 72 2.73 -9.72 10.74
N LEU A 73 3.78 -9.05 11.22
CA LEU A 73 4.89 -9.68 11.94
C LEU A 73 4.65 -9.84 13.44
N HIS A 74 3.75 -9.05 14.02
CA HIS A 74 3.43 -9.18 15.43
C HIS A 74 2.68 -10.48 15.73
N ARG A 75 2.97 -11.05 16.91
CA ARG A 75 2.28 -12.24 17.45
C ARG A 75 0.91 -11.91 18.04
N GLU A 76 0.70 -10.65 18.41
CA GLU A 76 -0.55 -10.16 18.98
C GLU A 76 -1.57 -9.85 17.87
N ARG A 77 -2.86 -9.95 18.22
CA ARG A 77 -3.95 -9.64 17.29
C ARG A 77 -4.10 -8.14 17.20
N PHE A 78 -3.84 -7.58 16.01
CA PHE A 78 -4.24 -6.22 15.68
C PHE A 78 -5.60 -6.28 14.99
N GLU A 79 -6.58 -5.54 15.49
CA GLU A 79 -7.78 -5.25 14.71
C GLU A 79 -7.34 -4.40 13.51
N GLY A 80 -7.44 -4.97 12.31
CA GLY A 80 -7.13 -4.25 11.08
C GLY A 80 -8.17 -3.16 10.86
N ASP A 81 -7.73 -1.98 10.45
CA ASP A 81 -8.62 -0.90 10.02
C ASP A 81 -8.83 -0.93 8.48
N LEU A 82 -9.66 -0.01 7.97
CA LEU A 82 -9.90 0.09 6.53
C LEU A 82 -8.63 0.45 5.73
N VAL A 83 -7.63 1.07 6.38
CA VAL A 83 -6.34 1.38 5.74
C VAL A 83 -5.55 0.09 5.56
N ASP A 84 -5.47 -0.76 6.58
CA ASP A 84 -4.78 -2.06 6.50
C ASP A 84 -5.40 -2.97 5.43
N GLU A 85 -6.73 -2.98 5.35
CA GLU A 85 -7.47 -3.73 4.33
C GLU A 85 -7.18 -3.20 2.92
N SER A 86 -7.24 -1.88 2.75
CA SER A 86 -6.89 -1.20 1.50
C SER A 86 -5.46 -1.50 1.08
N VAL A 87 -4.52 -1.47 2.04
CA VAL A 87 -3.11 -1.81 1.79
C VAL A 87 -3.00 -3.27 1.37
N LEU A 88 -3.60 -4.22 2.10
CA LEU A 88 -3.50 -5.64 1.76
C LEU A 88 -4.08 -5.93 0.38
N PHE A 89 -5.25 -5.39 0.07
CA PHE A 89 -5.85 -5.48 -1.26
C PHE A 89 -4.90 -4.95 -2.33
N ALA A 90 -4.43 -3.72 -2.16
CA ALA A 90 -3.62 -3.02 -3.15
C ALA A 90 -2.26 -3.72 -3.40
N VAL A 91 -1.61 -4.27 -2.37
CA VAL A 91 -0.36 -5.03 -2.55
C VAL A 91 -0.62 -6.37 -3.25
N CYS A 92 -1.76 -7.02 -2.99
CA CYS A 92 -2.13 -8.27 -3.65
C CYS A 92 -2.45 -8.05 -5.14
N GLU A 93 -3.25 -7.03 -5.47
CA GLU A 93 -3.55 -6.66 -6.86
C GLU A 93 -2.30 -6.23 -7.62
N THR A 94 -1.47 -5.37 -7.01
CA THR A 94 -0.20 -4.94 -7.60
C THR A 94 0.71 -6.13 -7.87
N ALA A 95 0.90 -7.03 -6.90
CA ALA A 95 1.75 -8.19 -7.08
C ALA A 95 1.20 -9.17 -8.13
N ALA A 96 -0.11 -9.36 -8.19
CA ALA A 96 -0.75 -10.18 -9.20
C ALA A 96 -0.55 -9.59 -10.60
N ARG A 97 -0.79 -8.28 -10.77
CA ARG A 97 -0.55 -7.55 -12.02
C ARG A 97 0.90 -7.62 -12.47
N VAL A 98 1.86 -7.44 -11.56
CA VAL A 98 3.29 -7.56 -11.87
C VAL A 98 3.67 -9.01 -12.23
N ALA A 99 3.07 -10.00 -11.57
CA ALA A 99 3.29 -11.41 -11.88
C ALA A 99 2.72 -11.80 -13.27
N GLU A 100 1.57 -11.24 -13.67
CA GLU A 100 0.95 -11.46 -14.98
C GLU A 100 1.79 -10.93 -16.14
N GLN A 101 2.52 -9.84 -15.91
CA GLN A 101 3.44 -9.28 -16.90
C GLN A 101 4.69 -10.16 -17.11
N GLU A 102 4.90 -11.18 -16.27
CA GLU A 102 6.04 -12.10 -16.29
C GLU A 102 7.41 -11.41 -16.40
N SER A 103 7.56 -10.21 -15.84
CA SER A 103 8.77 -9.42 -16.00
C SER A 103 9.98 -10.11 -15.33
N PRO A 104 11.21 -9.94 -15.85
CA PRO A 104 12.42 -10.40 -15.17
C PRO A 104 12.59 -9.81 -13.77
N GLN A 105 12.08 -8.58 -13.56
CA GLN A 105 12.08 -7.91 -12.25
C GLN A 105 11.23 -8.69 -11.26
N PHE A 106 10.05 -9.17 -11.63
CA PHE A 106 9.19 -9.97 -10.74
C PHE A 106 9.93 -11.19 -10.15
N LYS A 107 10.59 -11.96 -11.02
CA LYS A 107 11.38 -13.13 -10.58
C LYS A 107 12.53 -12.72 -9.68
N THR A 108 13.22 -11.64 -10.04
CA THR A 108 14.34 -11.12 -9.26
C THR A 108 13.87 -10.70 -7.88
N TRP A 109 12.84 -9.86 -7.79
CA TRP A 109 12.29 -9.37 -6.53
C TRP A 109 11.68 -10.47 -5.65
N GLY A 110 10.98 -11.43 -6.25
CA GLY A 110 10.33 -12.51 -5.50
C GLY A 110 11.29 -13.59 -5.00
N THR A 111 12.47 -13.72 -5.60
CA THR A 111 13.49 -14.70 -5.18
C THR A 111 14.66 -14.06 -4.43
N SER A 112 14.89 -12.75 -4.62
CA SER A 112 15.73 -11.95 -3.75
C SER A 112 14.97 -11.63 -2.47
N GLY A 113 15.67 -11.40 -1.37
CA GLY A 113 15.06 -10.96 -0.11
C GLY A 113 15.41 -11.82 1.09
N PRO A 114 14.98 -11.40 2.29
CA PRO A 114 15.27 -12.11 3.54
C PRO A 114 14.69 -13.53 3.59
N ARG A 115 13.53 -13.76 2.96
CA ARG A 115 12.90 -15.08 2.89
C ARG A 115 13.11 -15.70 1.52
N ARG A 116 13.65 -16.93 1.49
CA ARG A 116 13.82 -17.70 0.26
C ARG A 116 12.47 -18.25 -0.19
N ILE A 117 11.94 -17.76 -1.31
CA ILE A 117 10.74 -18.30 -1.96
C ILE A 117 11.13 -19.04 -3.23
N SER A 118 10.52 -20.20 -3.45
CA SER A 118 10.57 -20.88 -4.74
C SER A 118 9.30 -20.55 -5.53
N LEU A 119 9.44 -19.82 -6.64
CA LEU A 119 8.33 -19.47 -7.53
C LEU A 119 8.13 -20.58 -8.56
N THR A 120 7.50 -21.68 -8.17
CA THR A 120 7.36 -22.88 -9.03
C THR A 120 6.10 -22.95 -9.87
N SER A 121 5.06 -22.12 -9.64
CA SER A 121 3.82 -22.22 -10.42
C SER A 121 3.69 -21.10 -11.46
N LYS A 122 3.96 -21.42 -12.73
CA LYS A 122 3.52 -20.61 -13.87
C LYS A 122 1.99 -20.74 -14.01
N GLY A 123 1.30 -19.63 -14.17
CA GLY A 123 -0.15 -19.57 -14.44
C GLY A 123 -1.04 -19.25 -13.23
N ALA A 124 -0.94 -20.01 -12.12
CA ALA A 124 -1.89 -19.87 -11.00
C ALA A 124 -1.49 -18.82 -9.94
N LEU A 125 -0.26 -18.29 -9.99
CA LEU A 125 0.27 -17.39 -8.96
C LEU A 125 -0.50 -16.06 -8.85
N PRO A 126 -0.82 -15.35 -9.95
CA PRO A 126 -1.62 -14.12 -9.86
C PRO A 126 -2.96 -14.34 -9.18
N THR A 127 -3.68 -15.40 -9.55
CA THR A 127 -4.95 -15.78 -8.90
C THR A 127 -4.77 -16.05 -7.41
N LYS A 128 -3.72 -16.77 -7.02
CA LYS A 128 -3.42 -17.04 -5.61
C LYS A 128 -3.08 -15.77 -4.83
N LEU A 129 -2.41 -14.80 -5.44
CA LEU A 129 -2.10 -13.51 -4.82
C LEU A 129 -3.40 -12.72 -4.53
N ARG A 130 -4.32 -12.64 -5.50
CA ARG A 130 -5.64 -12.01 -5.27
C ARG A 130 -6.46 -12.73 -4.21
N GLN A 131 -6.38 -14.07 -4.14
CA GLN A 131 -7.08 -14.82 -3.09
C GLN A 131 -6.60 -14.52 -1.66
N VAL A 132 -5.42 -13.92 -1.46
CA VAL A 132 -4.93 -13.58 -0.11
C VAL A 132 -5.83 -12.55 0.56
N HIS A 133 -6.27 -11.50 -0.14
CA HIS A 133 -7.12 -10.47 0.46
C HIS A 133 -8.57 -10.95 0.64
N LEU A 134 -9.03 -11.93 -0.15
CA LEU A 134 -10.36 -12.56 0.01
C LEU A 134 -10.50 -13.39 1.28
N ALA A 135 -9.41 -13.66 2.00
CA ALA A 135 -9.45 -14.29 3.31
C ALA A 135 -9.93 -13.32 4.42
N LEU A 136 -10.06 -12.03 4.12
CA LEU A 136 -10.60 -11.03 5.03
C LEU A 136 -12.14 -10.94 4.91
N PRO A 137 -12.85 -10.65 6.01
CA PRO A 137 -14.31 -10.57 6.04
C PRO A 137 -14.90 -9.35 5.31
N ASN A 138 -14.09 -8.36 4.95
CA ASN A 138 -14.54 -7.20 4.21
C ASN A 138 -14.62 -7.53 2.70
N GLU A 139 -15.79 -7.29 2.09
CA GLU A 139 -16.09 -7.60 0.68
C GLU A 139 -15.61 -6.49 -0.29
N GLY A 140 -14.70 -5.60 0.15
CA GLY A 140 -14.19 -4.50 -0.66
C GLY A 140 -14.92 -3.18 -0.45
N ASP A 141 -15.55 -2.99 0.72
CA ASP A 141 -16.30 -1.77 1.07
C ASP A 141 -15.43 -0.51 0.95
N PHE A 142 -14.12 -0.63 1.19
CA PHE A 142 -13.16 0.47 1.03
C PHE A 142 -13.06 0.99 -0.41
N LEU A 143 -13.40 0.17 -1.42
CA LEU A 143 -13.44 0.58 -2.83
C LEU A 143 -14.62 1.51 -3.14
N LEU A 144 -15.66 1.50 -2.31
CA LEU A 144 -16.85 2.34 -2.48
C LEU A 144 -16.69 3.71 -1.83
N ILE A 145 -15.66 3.92 -0.99
CA ILE A 145 -15.51 5.16 -0.20
C ILE A 145 -15.32 6.39 -1.09
N SER A 146 -14.71 6.24 -2.27
CA SER A 146 -14.55 7.35 -3.23
C SER A 146 -15.88 7.94 -3.70
N GLN A 147 -16.98 7.20 -3.61
CA GLN A 147 -18.31 7.70 -3.97
C GLN A 147 -18.83 8.79 -3.01
N PHE A 148 -18.21 8.95 -1.84
CA PHE A 148 -18.58 9.97 -0.85
C PHE A 148 -17.68 11.21 -0.87
N GLU A 149 -16.62 11.25 -1.69
CA GLU A 149 -15.66 12.38 -1.72
C GLU A 149 -16.32 13.69 -2.17
N ASP A 150 -17.24 13.60 -3.13
CA ASP A 150 -17.94 14.76 -3.72
C ASP A 150 -19.20 15.17 -2.95
N LEU A 151 -19.55 14.49 -1.86
CA LEU A 151 -20.79 14.73 -1.12
C LEU A 151 -20.58 15.71 0.04
N PRO A 152 -21.52 16.64 0.29
CA PRO A 152 -21.54 17.44 1.51
C PRO A 152 -21.53 16.54 2.77
N PRO A 153 -20.88 16.95 3.88
CA PRO A 153 -20.71 16.10 5.06
C PRO A 153 -22.01 15.47 5.59
N LEU A 154 -23.10 16.24 5.68
CA LEU A 154 -24.42 15.78 6.15
C LEU A 154 -25.05 14.72 5.23
N GLU A 155 -24.94 14.89 3.91
CA GLU A 155 -25.45 13.94 2.92
C GLU A 155 -24.60 12.67 2.91
N SER A 156 -23.28 12.82 3.04
CA SER A 156 -22.35 11.70 3.14
C SER A 156 -22.65 10.80 4.35
N LEU A 157 -23.06 11.37 5.50
CA LEU A 157 -23.38 10.61 6.71
C LEU A 157 -24.58 9.70 6.50
N SER A 158 -25.63 10.20 5.86
CA SER A 158 -26.86 9.45 5.60
C SER A 158 -26.60 8.31 4.62
N LEU A 159 -25.80 8.57 3.59
CA LEU A 159 -25.45 7.56 2.58
C LEU A 159 -24.49 6.51 3.15
N LYS A 160 -23.46 6.92 3.91
CA LYS A 160 -22.55 6.00 4.63
C LYS A 160 -23.32 5.03 5.52
N ALA A 161 -24.31 5.52 6.28
CA ALA A 161 -25.17 4.68 7.10
C ALA A 161 -25.98 3.65 6.28
N GLN A 162 -26.45 4.00 5.08
CA GLN A 162 -27.16 3.08 4.18
C GLN A 162 -26.27 1.95 3.65
N PHE A 163 -25.00 2.25 3.38
CA PHE A 163 -23.98 1.25 3.01
C PHE A 163 -23.39 0.52 4.23
N GLY A 164 -23.85 0.84 5.45
CA GLY A 164 -23.35 0.24 6.68
C GLY A 164 -21.94 0.70 7.05
N LEU A 165 -21.46 1.81 6.47
CA LEU A 165 -20.20 2.46 6.78
C LEU A 165 -20.31 3.28 8.07
N GLU A 166 -19.50 2.94 9.07
CA GLU A 166 -19.43 3.63 10.34
C GLU A 166 -18.44 4.79 10.22
N PRO A 167 -18.87 6.07 10.37
CA PRO A 167 -18.03 7.23 10.08
C PRO A 167 -16.69 7.25 10.81
N SER A 168 -16.68 6.83 12.08
CA SER A 168 -15.49 6.72 12.94
C SER A 168 -14.41 5.81 12.35
N LYS A 169 -14.82 4.76 11.62
CA LYS A 169 -13.89 3.79 11.01
C LYS A 169 -13.38 4.25 9.65
N CYS A 170 -14.09 5.16 8.99
CA CYS A 170 -13.62 5.78 7.75
C CYS A 170 -12.60 6.90 8.01
N GLU A 171 -12.55 7.49 9.20
CA GLU A 171 -11.70 8.64 9.52
C GLU A 171 -10.21 8.38 9.23
N ALA A 172 -9.71 7.19 9.56
CA ALA A 172 -8.35 6.77 9.25
C ALA A 172 -7.99 6.87 7.75
N MET A 173 -8.94 6.59 6.85
CA MET A 173 -8.72 6.73 5.40
C MET A 173 -8.54 8.20 5.01
N PHE A 174 -9.33 9.11 5.58
CA PHE A 174 -9.20 10.55 5.33
C PHE A 174 -7.90 11.10 5.91
N GLU A 175 -7.50 10.66 7.10
CA GLU A 175 -6.23 11.07 7.72
C GLU A 175 -5.02 10.74 6.83
N VAL A 176 -5.06 9.59 6.14
CA VAL A 176 -4.00 9.17 5.21
C VAL A 176 -3.82 10.18 4.07
N LEU A 177 -4.90 10.77 3.54
CA LEU A 177 -4.82 11.77 2.47
C LEU A 177 -4.10 13.05 2.92
N GLY A 178 -4.11 13.35 4.23
CA GLY A 178 -3.39 14.48 4.81
C GLY A 178 -1.91 14.23 5.10
N ARG A 179 -1.40 13.00 4.92
CA ARG A 179 -0.01 12.65 5.20
C ARG A 179 0.89 13.07 4.04
N TRP A 180 2.00 13.74 4.34
CA TRP A 180 3.00 14.19 3.35
C TRP A 180 4.39 13.57 3.56
N HIS A 181 4.66 13.08 4.76
CA HIS A 181 5.96 12.62 5.18
C HIS A 181 5.91 11.19 5.70
N VAL A 182 7.04 10.52 5.60
CA VAL A 182 7.23 9.17 6.13
C VAL A 182 7.50 9.24 7.62
N SER A 183 6.76 8.44 8.39
CA SER A 183 6.78 8.48 9.84
C SER A 183 8.11 7.94 10.41
N PRO A 184 8.50 8.35 11.64
CA PRO A 184 9.67 7.79 12.31
C PRO A 184 9.58 6.27 12.40
N GLY A 185 10.70 5.58 12.23
CA GLY A 185 10.77 4.12 12.32
C GLY A 185 10.56 3.36 11.00
N PHE A 186 10.27 4.05 9.89
CA PHE A 186 10.10 3.45 8.56
C PHE A 186 11.12 2.37 8.20
N ALA A 187 12.42 2.67 8.37
CA ALA A 187 13.50 1.74 8.08
C ALA A 187 13.40 0.45 8.92
N GLY A 188 13.08 0.60 10.21
CA GLY A 188 12.92 -0.53 11.12
C GLY A 188 11.71 -1.40 10.75
N ARG A 189 10.61 -0.78 10.32
CA ARG A 189 9.39 -1.48 9.89
C ARG A 189 9.58 -2.33 8.64
N LEU A 190 10.53 -2.00 7.76
CA LEU A 190 10.86 -2.80 6.58
C LEU A 190 11.65 -4.09 6.89
N THR A 191 12.06 -4.29 8.16
CA THR A 191 12.78 -5.49 8.58
C THR A 191 11.96 -6.75 8.29
N GLY A 192 12.63 -7.77 7.74
CA GLY A 192 11.99 -9.02 7.36
C GLY A 192 11.17 -8.97 6.07
N LEU A 193 10.94 -7.77 5.50
CA LEU A 193 10.41 -7.57 4.15
C LEU A 193 11.52 -7.39 3.13
N LEU A 194 12.49 -6.53 3.47
CA LEU A 194 13.62 -6.13 2.65
C LEU A 194 14.95 -6.54 3.30
N THR A 195 15.99 -6.70 2.47
CA THR A 195 17.37 -6.85 2.95
C THR A 195 17.93 -5.51 3.44
N ASP A 196 18.97 -5.50 4.27
CA ASP A 196 19.58 -4.27 4.78
C ASP A 196 20.01 -3.30 3.66
N ARG A 197 20.52 -3.85 2.54
CA ARG A 197 20.88 -3.06 1.36
C ARG A 197 19.66 -2.39 0.73
N GLU A 198 18.57 -3.13 0.57
CA GLU A 198 17.31 -2.62 0.02
C GLU A 198 16.68 -1.57 0.95
N ILE A 199 16.75 -1.77 2.28
CA ILE A 199 16.28 -0.79 3.27
C ILE A 199 17.07 0.51 3.14
N ALA A 200 18.40 0.44 3.07
CA ALA A 200 19.24 1.62 2.90
C ALA A 200 18.89 2.39 1.61
N GLN A 201 18.64 1.68 0.52
CA GLN A 201 18.18 2.27 -0.75
C GLN A 201 16.80 2.91 -0.61
N ALA A 202 15.83 2.23 0.00
CA ALA A 202 14.48 2.75 0.22
C ALA A 202 14.50 4.05 1.03
N VAL A 203 15.30 4.10 2.10
CA VAL A 203 15.48 5.31 2.91
C VAL A 203 16.09 6.46 2.10
N ALA A 204 17.10 6.19 1.27
CA ALA A 204 17.72 7.20 0.42
C ALA A 204 16.72 7.76 -0.61
N VAL A 205 15.91 6.88 -1.22
CA VAL A 205 14.84 7.26 -2.15
C VAL A 205 13.81 8.13 -1.44
N VAL A 206 13.26 7.71 -0.31
CA VAL A 206 12.23 8.48 0.41
C VAL A 206 12.73 9.83 0.92
N LYS A 207 13.97 9.90 1.44
CA LYS A 207 14.54 11.16 1.95
C LYS A 207 14.72 12.21 0.85
N SER A 208 15.12 11.78 -0.33
CA SER A 208 15.25 12.68 -1.49
C SER A 208 13.90 13.17 -2.03
N THR A 209 12.76 12.57 -1.64
CA THR A 209 11.43 13.10 -2.00
C THR A 209 11.09 14.37 -1.21
N VAL A 210 11.58 14.49 0.02
CA VAL A 210 11.26 15.61 0.92
C VAL A 210 11.91 16.93 0.47
N SER A 211 13.00 16.86 -0.29
CA SER A 211 13.79 18.02 -0.70
C SER A 211 13.28 18.75 -1.96
N VAL A 212 12.32 18.18 -2.70
CA VAL A 212 11.86 18.73 -4.00
C VAL A 212 10.62 19.62 -3.86
N GLY A 213 10.04 19.74 -2.66
CA GLY A 213 8.74 20.40 -2.42
C GLY A 213 8.75 21.84 -1.92
N LEU A 214 9.90 22.55 -1.87
CA LEU A 214 9.91 23.96 -1.47
C LEU A 214 9.85 24.86 -2.72
N PRO A 215 8.74 25.57 -2.98
CA PRO A 215 8.74 26.64 -3.96
C PRO A 215 9.68 27.75 -3.47
N SER A 216 10.74 28.00 -4.21
CA SER A 216 11.54 29.21 -4.07
C SER A 216 10.63 30.41 -4.33
N HIS A 217 10.23 31.11 -3.26
CA HIS A 217 9.54 32.38 -3.35
C HIS A 217 10.36 33.33 -4.24
N PRO A 218 9.75 34.00 -5.23
CA PRO A 218 10.42 35.09 -5.92
C PRO A 218 10.66 36.20 -4.89
N GLN A 219 11.93 36.58 -4.71
CA GLN A 219 12.29 37.77 -3.95
C GLN A 219 11.67 38.97 -4.65
N ALA A 220 10.85 39.71 -3.91
CA ALA A 220 10.35 41.03 -4.28
C ALA A 220 11.44 42.09 -4.15
#